data_AF-A0A9E0IWP9-F1
#
_entry.id   AF-A0A9E0IWP9-F1
#
_cell.length_a   1.000
_cell.length_b   1.000
_cell.length_c   1.000
_cell.angle_alpha   90.00
_cell.angle_beta   90.00
_cell.angle_gamma   90.00
#
_symmetry.space_group_name_H-M   'P 1'
#
loop_
_entity.id
_entity.type
_entity.pdbx_description
1 polymer ?
#
loop_
_entity_poly.entity_id
_entity_poly.type
_entity_poly.pdbx_seq_one_letter_code
_entity_poly.pdbx_strand_id
1 'polypeptide(L)'
;MTDIKTQVQGINPNVKARNIQEFIRETGNIYETINALGKRANQLTNDIKNELKEKLEEFATQSDTIEEVQENKEQIEISKFYEKLPNPAIIATEEYLTGKLSLSYRGETPESES
;
A
#
# COMPACT_ATOMS: atom_id res chain seq x y z
N MET A 1 6.06 -12.36 -3.18
CA MET A 1 5.38 -11.15 -2.69
C MET A 1 4.71 -10.54 -3.90
N THR A 2 3.41 -10.24 -3.84
CA THR A 2 2.71 -9.62 -4.96
C THR A 2 3.19 -8.18 -5.08
N ASP A 3 3.71 -7.78 -6.24
CA ASP A 3 4.19 -6.40 -6.45
C ASP A 3 3.09 -5.39 -6.11
N ILE A 4 3.40 -4.42 -5.24
CA ILE A 4 2.45 -3.35 -4.86
C ILE A 4 2.01 -2.61 -6.12
N LYS A 5 2.92 -2.49 -7.10
CA LYS A 5 2.66 -1.97 -8.45
C LYS A 5 1.44 -2.62 -9.13
N THR A 6 1.24 -3.92 -9.00
CA THR A 6 0.09 -4.62 -9.59
C THR A 6 -1.19 -4.40 -8.79
N GLN A 7 -1.09 -4.28 -7.46
CA GLN A 7 -2.24 -4.09 -6.58
C GLN A 7 -2.84 -2.68 -6.67
N VAL A 8 -2.00 -1.68 -6.94
CA VAL A 8 -2.40 -0.26 -7.01
C VAL A 8 -2.74 0.20 -8.43
N GLN A 9 -2.53 -0.64 -9.43
CA GLN A 9 -2.77 -0.31 -10.83
C GLN A 9 -4.27 -0.11 -11.09
N GLY A 10 -4.66 1.09 -11.54
CA GLY A 10 -6.05 1.44 -11.81
C GLY A 10 -6.81 2.08 -10.65
N ILE A 11 -6.17 2.27 -9.49
CA ILE A 11 -6.77 3.03 -8.38
C ILE A 11 -6.65 4.53 -8.67
N ASN A 12 -7.75 5.26 -8.51
CA ASN A 12 -7.73 6.71 -8.61
C ASN A 12 -7.04 7.32 -7.38
N PRO A 13 -5.97 8.12 -7.52
CA PRO A 13 -5.25 8.69 -6.40
C PRO A 13 -5.97 9.86 -5.72
N ASN A 14 -7.08 10.33 -6.29
CA ASN A 14 -7.83 11.46 -5.73
C ASN A 14 -8.85 11.01 -4.69
N VAL A 15 -9.06 11.87 -3.71
CA VAL A 15 -10.11 11.70 -2.70
C VAL A 15 -11.48 11.93 -3.36
N LYS A 16 -12.42 11.01 -3.12
CA LYS A 16 -13.82 11.14 -3.53
C LYS A 16 -14.74 10.92 -2.34
N ALA A 17 -15.92 11.56 -2.37
CA ALA A 17 -16.96 11.29 -1.40
C ALA A 17 -17.37 9.81 -1.45
N ARG A 18 -17.58 9.21 -0.27
CA ARG A 18 -17.96 7.80 -0.12
C ARG A 18 -19.25 7.67 0.67
N ASN A 19 -20.00 6.62 0.36
CA ASN A 19 -21.20 6.27 1.11
C ASN A 19 -20.83 5.56 2.41
N ILE A 20 -21.17 6.17 3.55
CA ILE A 20 -20.90 5.65 4.89
C ILE A 20 -21.54 4.27 5.10
N GLN A 21 -22.70 4.01 4.49
CA GLN A 21 -23.40 2.72 4.65
C GLN A 21 -22.56 1.55 4.15
N GLU A 22 -21.78 1.73 3.07
CA GLU A 22 -20.87 0.69 2.55
C GLU A 22 -19.79 0.32 3.57
N PHE A 23 -19.34 1.28 4.39
CA PHE A 23 -18.27 1.10 5.37
C PHE A 23 -18.74 0.48 6.68
N ILE A 24 -20.03 0.52 6.94
CA ILE A 24 -20.64 0.00 8.16
C ILE A 24 -21.19 -1.43 7.94
N ARG A 25 -21.33 -1.88 6.69
CA ARG A 25 -21.95 -3.18 6.38
C ARG A 25 -21.31 -4.38 7.08
N GLU A 26 -19.98 -4.44 7.18
CA GLU A 26 -19.31 -5.59 7.79
C GLU A 26 -19.11 -5.44 9.30
N THR A 27 -18.84 -4.23 9.79
CA THR A 27 -18.47 -4.00 11.21
C THR A 27 -19.64 -3.53 12.07
N GLY A 28 -20.71 -2.99 11.47
CA GLY A 28 -21.77 -2.30 12.19
C GLY A 28 -21.33 -0.99 12.86
N ASN A 29 -20.05 -0.61 12.77
CA ASN A 29 -19.48 0.56 13.43
C ASN A 29 -18.40 1.25 12.58
N ILE A 30 -18.66 2.51 12.24
CA ILE A 30 -17.76 3.32 11.42
C ILE A 30 -16.36 3.50 12.05
N TYR A 31 -16.28 3.60 13.39
CA TYR A 31 -15.00 3.80 14.07
C TYR A 31 -14.11 2.57 14.00
N GLU A 32 -14.70 1.38 14.01
CA GLU A 32 -13.96 0.13 13.85
C GLU A 32 -13.40 0.00 12.45
N THR A 33 -14.22 0.32 11.43
CA THR A 33 -13.78 0.35 10.03
C THR A 33 -12.64 1.34 9.84
N ILE A 34 -12.74 2.56 10.39
CA ILE A 34 -11.66 3.56 10.31
C ILE A 34 -10.38 3.04 10.98
N ASN A 35 -10.48 2.43 12.16
CA ASN A 35 -9.31 1.88 12.86
C ASN A 35 -8.62 0.77 12.05
N ALA A 36 -9.41 -0.12 11.43
CA ALA A 36 -8.87 -1.18 10.59
C ALA A 36 -8.21 -0.63 9.32
N LEU A 37 -8.85 0.32 8.64
CA LEU A 37 -8.29 1.01 7.48
C LEU A 37 -6.98 1.73 7.84
N GLY A 38 -6.93 2.39 9.01
CA GLY A 38 -5.72 3.05 9.49
C GLY A 38 -4.57 2.06 9.73
N LYS A 39 -4.86 0.90 10.34
CA LYS A 39 -3.86 -0.16 10.53
C LYS A 39 -3.36 -0.71 9.20
N ARG A 40 -4.26 -0.95 8.23
CA ARG A 40 -3.90 -1.44 6.90
C ARG A 40 -3.08 -0.42 6.11
N ALA A 41 -3.45 0.86 6.17
CA ALA A 41 -2.69 1.93 5.53
C ALA A 41 -1.25 2.04 6.08
N ASN A 42 -1.06 1.81 7.39
CA ASN A 42 0.28 1.78 7.99
C ASN A 42 1.11 0.58 7.52
N GLN A 43 0.50 -0.60 7.36
CA GLN A 43 1.18 -1.77 6.77
C GLN A 43 1.64 -1.46 5.34
N LEU A 44 0.72 -0.99 4.49
CA LEU A 44 1.03 -0.60 3.11
C LEU A 44 2.13 0.46 3.04
N THR A 45 2.14 1.42 3.96
CA THR A 45 3.20 2.45 4.03
C THR A 45 4.57 1.85 4.29
N ASN A 46 4.66 0.87 5.20
CA ASN A 46 5.92 0.20 5.50
C ASN A 46 6.35 -0.69 4.34
N ASP A 47 5.42 -1.42 3.73
CA ASP A 47 5.69 -2.28 2.58
C ASP A 47 6.24 -1.46 1.40
N ILE A 48 5.60 -0.34 1.06
CA ILE A 48 6.06 0.59 0.00
C ILE A 48 7.47 1.12 0.30
N LYS A 49 7.73 1.52 1.55
CA LYS A 49 9.05 2.04 1.95
C LYS A 49 10.13 0.98 1.84
N ASN A 50 9.83 -0.24 2.25
CA ASN A 50 10.78 -1.35 2.19
C ASN A 50 11.09 -1.73 0.74
N GLU A 51 10.05 -1.86 -0.10
CA GLU A 51 10.19 -2.17 -1.53
C GLU A 51 11.00 -1.09 -2.26
N LEU A 52 10.69 0.19 -2.03
CA LEU A 52 11.46 1.31 -2.60
C LEU A 52 12.92 1.27 -2.14
N LYS A 53 13.17 1.00 -0.86
CA LYS A 53 14.53 0.93 -0.32
C LYS A 53 15.33 -0.21 -0.96
N GLU A 54 14.75 -1.40 -1.06
CA GLU A 54 15.37 -2.57 -1.71
C GLU A 54 15.72 -2.25 -3.17
N LYS A 55 14.79 -1.62 -3.90
CA LYS A 55 15.03 -1.19 -5.29
C LYS A 55 16.12 -0.14 -5.41
N LEU A 56 16.23 0.79 -4.46
CA LEU A 56 17.29 1.80 -4.47
C LEU A 56 18.67 1.21 -4.13
N GLU A 57 18.73 0.20 -3.26
CA GLU A 57 19.97 -0.51 -2.93
C GLU A 57 20.55 -1.26 -4.14
N GLU A 58 19.70 -1.77 -5.06
CA GLU A 58 20.15 -2.38 -6.32
C GLU A 58 20.97 -1.42 -7.21
N PHE A 59 20.76 -0.10 -7.08
CA PHE A 59 21.51 0.93 -7.83
C PHE A 59 22.70 1.50 -7.07
N ALA A 60 22.87 1.15 -5.79
CA ALA A 60 23.99 1.58 -4.96
C ALA A 60 25.23 0.70 -5.19
N THR A 61 25.63 0.49 -6.44
CA THR A 61 26.92 -0.15 -6.73
C THR A 61 28.06 0.79 -6.34
N GLN A 62 29.00 0.30 -5.52
CA GLN A 62 30.26 0.99 -5.21
C GLN A 62 31.13 1.00 -6.48
N SER A 63 31.08 2.07 -7.26
CA SER A 63 32.12 2.37 -8.23
C SER A 63 33.34 2.87 -7.46
N ASP A 64 34.27 1.96 -7.13
CA ASP A 64 35.58 2.30 -6.53
C ASP A 64 36.48 3.10 -7.49
N THR A 65 36.06 3.25 -8.74
CA THR A 65 36.65 4.16 -9.73
C THR A 65 35.95 5.51 -9.68
N ILE A 66 36.74 6.60 -9.74
CA ILE A 66 36.29 7.98 -9.97
C ILE A 66 35.73 8.05 -11.41
N GLU A 67 34.65 7.33 -11.68
CA GLU A 67 33.87 7.46 -12.89
C GLU A 67 32.93 8.65 -12.73
N GLU A 68 32.79 9.39 -13.82
CA GLU A 68 31.85 10.49 -13.95
C GLU A 68 30.45 9.99 -13.56
N VAL A 69 29.88 10.54 -12.49
CA VAL A 69 28.54 10.16 -12.00
C VAL A 69 27.52 10.59 -13.05
N GLN A 70 27.22 9.70 -13.98
CA GLN A 70 26.17 9.90 -14.98
C GLN A 70 24.80 9.79 -14.30
N GLU A 71 23.82 10.55 -14.80
CA GLU A 71 22.45 10.48 -14.29
C GLU A 71 21.88 9.06 -14.45
N ASN A 72 21.49 8.44 -13.34
CA ASN A 72 20.84 7.14 -13.35
C ASN A 72 19.35 7.30 -13.73
N LYS A 73 19.06 7.15 -15.03
CA LYS A 73 17.69 7.27 -15.57
C LYS A 73 16.71 6.28 -14.95
N GLU A 74 17.17 5.08 -14.62
CA GLU A 74 16.33 4.04 -14.03
C GLU A 74 15.93 4.39 -12.58
N GLN A 75 16.87 4.92 -11.79
CA GLN A 75 16.58 5.42 -10.43
C GLN A 75 15.57 6.57 -10.44
N ILE A 76 15.68 7.49 -11.40
CA ILE A 76 14.74 8.61 -11.58
C ILE A 76 13.35 8.08 -11.95
N GLU A 77 13.26 7.09 -12.84
CA GLU A 77 11.98 6.50 -13.25
C GLU A 77 11.28 5.76 -12.10
N ILE A 78 12.05 4.99 -11.32
CA ILE A 78 11.55 4.30 -10.13
C ILE A 78 11.04 5.30 -9.10
N SER A 79 11.82 6.33 -8.78
CA SER A 79 11.39 7.38 -7.84
C SER A 79 10.09 8.04 -8.29
N LYS A 80 10.00 8.42 -9.57
CA LYS A 80 8.79 9.00 -10.17
C LYS A 80 7.58 8.06 -10.13
N PHE A 81 7.80 6.74 -10.22
CA PHE A 81 6.72 5.77 -10.12
C PHE A 81 6.13 5.74 -8.71
N TYR A 82 6.98 5.62 -7.68
CA TYR A 82 6.52 5.59 -6.28
C TYR A 82 5.92 6.92 -5.82
N GLU A 83 6.39 8.06 -6.35
CA GLU A 83 5.78 9.37 -6.09
C GLU A 83 4.35 9.51 -6.64
N LYS A 84 4.04 8.84 -7.76
CA LYS A 84 2.71 8.86 -8.37
C LYS A 84 1.73 7.89 -7.72
N LEU A 85 2.18 7.07 -6.77
CA LEU A 85 1.31 6.10 -6.12
C LEU A 85 0.19 6.80 -5.33
N PRO A 86 -1.01 6.21 -5.33
CA PRO A 86 -2.10 6.68 -4.48
C PRO A 86 -1.72 6.58 -3.00
N ASN A 87 -2.27 7.47 -2.18
CA ASN A 87 -2.07 7.43 -0.73
C ASN A 87 -2.45 6.04 -0.18
N PRO A 88 -1.64 5.43 0.71
CA PRO A 88 -1.94 4.15 1.36
C PRO A 88 -3.34 4.03 1.95
N ALA A 89 -3.92 5.13 2.46
CA ALA A 89 -5.28 5.15 2.97
C ALA A 89 -6.34 4.92 1.87
N ILE A 90 -6.09 5.41 0.65
CA ILE A 90 -6.97 5.20 -0.51
C ILE A 90 -6.87 3.74 -0.97
N ILE A 91 -5.66 3.18 -1.00
CA ILE A 91 -5.43 1.78 -1.35
C ILE A 91 -6.16 0.86 -0.36
N ALA A 92 -5.96 1.07 0.95
CA ALA A 92 -6.63 0.30 2.01
C ALA A 92 -8.16 0.39 1.90
N THR A 93 -8.68 1.57 1.53
CA THR A 93 -10.11 1.77 1.33
C THR A 93 -10.66 0.97 0.15
N GLU A 94 -9.94 0.92 -0.97
CA GLU A 94 -10.35 0.14 -2.14
C GLU A 94 -10.21 -1.38 -1.87
N GLU A 95 -9.17 -1.81 -1.15
CA GLU A 95 -9.04 -3.21 -0.69
C GLU A 95 -10.22 -3.63 0.19
N TYR A 96 -10.63 -2.75 1.10
CA TYR A 96 -11.79 -2.96 1.95
C TYR A 96 -13.09 -3.06 1.14
N LEU A 97 -13.36 -2.11 0.25
CA LEU A 97 -14.56 -2.11 -0.59
C LEU A 97 -14.62 -3.27 -1.60
N THR A 98 -13.48 -3.82 -1.98
CA THR A 98 -13.39 -5.00 -2.87
C THR A 98 -13.46 -6.33 -2.12
N GLY A 99 -13.62 -6.31 -0.79
CA GLY A 99 -13.69 -7.52 0.04
C GLY A 99 -12.37 -8.27 0.17
N LYS A 100 -11.24 -7.63 -0.16
CA LYS A 100 -9.90 -8.24 -0.06
C LYS A 100 -9.30 -8.12 1.35
N LEU A 101 -9.94 -7.35 2.23
CA LEU A 101 -9.50 -7.11 3.60
C LEU A 101 -10.42 -7.84 4.58
N SER A 102 -9.92 -8.90 5.21
CA SER A 102 -10.63 -9.58 6.30
C SER A 102 -10.33 -8.92 7.64
N LEU A 103 -11.40 -8.58 8.38
CA LEU A 103 -11.31 -8.09 9.76
C LEU A 103 -11.37 -9.27 10.73
N SER A 104 -10.49 -9.28 11.73
CA SER A 104 -10.53 -10.26 12.82
C SER A 104 -10.35 -9.55 14.15
N TYR A 105 -11.22 -9.85 15.11
CA TYR A 105 -11.10 -9.34 16.47
C TYR A 105 -10.06 -10.15 17.25
N ARG A 106 -9.25 -9.46 18.07
CA ARG A 106 -8.30 -10.14 18.95
C ARG A 106 -9.08 -10.94 20.00
N GLY A 107 -9.16 -12.24 19.82
CA GLY A 107 -9.85 -13.17 20.74
C GLY A 107 -10.74 -14.19 20.04
N GLU A 108 -11.12 -13.95 18.79
CA GLU A 108 -11.79 -14.95 17.96
C GLU A 108 -10.72 -15.75 17.22
N THR A 109 -10.61 -17.03 17.57
CA THR A 109 -9.95 -17.98 16.67
C THR A 109 -10.79 -18.05 15.41
N PRO A 110 -10.20 -18.03 14.20
CA PRO A 110 -10.98 -18.32 13.01
C PRO A 110 -11.49 -19.75 13.18
N GLU A 111 -12.79 -19.92 13.43
CA GLU A 111 -13.43 -21.21 13.26
C GLU A 111 -13.16 -21.60 11.81
N SER A 112 -12.34 -22.63 11.67
CA SER A 112 -12.00 -23.26 10.41
C SER A 112 -13.28 -23.49 9.61
N GLU A 113 -13.33 -22.91 8.41
CA GLU A 113 -14.29 -23.30 7.38
C GLU A 113 -14.36 -24.83 7.32
N SER A 114 -15.57 -25.37 7.55
CA SER A 114 -15.90 -26.80 7.41
C SER A 114 -16.34 -27.10 5.98
#